data_AF-A0A5P8KCU1-F1
#
_entry.id   AF-A0A5P8KCU1-F1
#
_cell.length_a   1.000
_cell.length_b   1.000
_cell.length_c   1.000
_cell.angle_alpha   90.00
_cell.angle_beta   90.00
_cell.angle_gamma   90.00
#
_symmetry.space_group_name_H-M   'P 1'
#
loop_
_entity.id
_entity.type
_entity.pdbx_description
1 polymer ?
#
loop_
_entity_poly.entity_id
_entity_poly.type
_entity_poly.pdbx_seq_one_letter_code
_entity_poly.pdbx_strand_id
1 'polypeptide(L)'
;MPGGRLTQQERQQIALGLADGLAYAEIARRLDRPTSTVTREVMRNGGPTAYRADLAHRATERRAHRRRQTTSREARTPEQAHGRDAEAVREYEETFTTVMMASGMPTMMARVMACLTLTDSGSLTAAELAQRLQVSPASISKAIAYLDSQGMVRREQGERRRERYVVDDDVWYQSMIASARALARIVEIARQGVGVLGAGTPASSRLENVARFLDFVGESSIRAAEQAREILHTKPRTPTAEADDTAEPGTGPGTGPGTGPGTGPGTGPGTGPGTGRG
;
A
#
# COMPACT_ATOMS: atom_id res chain seq x y z
N MET A 1 42.75 -5.85 5.49
CA MET A 1 41.57 -5.33 4.79
C MET A 1 40.32 -5.74 5.56
N PRO A 2 39.61 -4.84 6.27
CA PRO A 2 38.41 -5.24 6.98
C PRO A 2 37.31 -5.51 5.94
N GLY A 3 37.22 -6.75 5.47
CA GLY A 3 36.23 -7.25 4.50
C GLY A 3 34.95 -7.79 5.16
N GLY A 4 34.67 -7.39 6.40
CA GLY A 4 33.47 -7.81 7.14
C GLY A 4 32.23 -6.98 6.79
N ARG A 5 31.04 -7.56 7.06
CA ARG A 5 29.76 -6.83 7.01
C ARG A 5 29.84 -5.55 7.86
N LEU A 6 29.16 -4.49 7.42
CA LEU A 6 28.98 -3.30 8.25
C LEU A 6 28.28 -3.70 9.55
N THR A 7 28.72 -3.13 10.66
CA THR A 7 28.13 -3.24 12.00
C THR A 7 26.94 -2.29 12.13
N GLN A 8 26.19 -2.37 13.24
CA GLN A 8 25.13 -1.39 13.51
C GLN A 8 25.71 0.01 13.72
N GLN A 9 26.83 0.12 14.44
CA GLN A 9 27.50 1.40 14.72
C GLN A 9 27.99 2.08 13.43
N GLU A 10 28.63 1.34 12.53
CA GLU A 10 29.05 1.88 11.23
C GLU A 10 27.85 2.37 10.41
N ARG A 11 26.70 1.68 10.46
CA ARG A 11 25.47 2.14 9.79
C ARG A 11 24.90 3.42 10.39
N GLN A 12 24.99 3.59 11.71
CA GLN A 12 24.58 4.83 12.39
C GLN A 12 25.47 6.01 11.94
N GLN A 13 26.78 5.79 11.84
CA GLN A 13 27.70 6.80 11.33
C GLN A 13 27.46 7.14 9.84
N ILE A 14 27.05 6.17 9.01
CA ILE A 14 26.56 6.46 7.64
C ILE A 14 25.33 7.37 7.69
N ALA A 15 24.34 7.06 8.54
CA ALA A 15 23.12 7.86 8.63
C ALA A 15 23.40 9.30 9.10
N LEU A 16 24.28 9.47 10.09
CA LEU A 16 24.72 10.80 10.54
C LEU A 16 25.45 11.57 9.43
N GLY A 17 26.39 10.93 8.74
CA GLY A 17 27.11 11.58 7.64
C GLY A 17 26.20 12.01 6.49
N LEU A 18 25.15 11.24 6.20
CA LEU A 18 24.14 11.64 5.21
C LEU A 18 23.28 12.82 5.69
N ALA A 19 22.90 12.84 6.97
CA ALA A 19 22.16 13.95 7.57
C ALA A 19 22.97 15.26 7.55
N ASP A 20 24.29 15.15 7.74
CA ASP A 20 25.24 16.27 7.65
C ASP A 20 25.59 16.65 6.19
N GLY A 21 25.00 16.00 5.19
CA GLY A 21 25.23 16.29 3.78
C GLY A 21 26.62 15.88 3.25
N LEU A 22 27.33 14.99 3.94
CA LEU A 22 28.65 14.54 3.53
C LEU A 22 28.59 13.64 2.29
N ALA A 23 29.59 13.76 1.42
CA ALA A 23 29.77 12.86 0.29
C ALA A 23 30.10 11.42 0.74
N TYR A 24 29.69 10.40 -0.03
CA TYR A 24 29.90 8.99 0.34
C TYR A 24 31.37 8.63 0.52
N ALA A 25 32.26 9.27 -0.24
CA ALA A 25 33.71 9.08 -0.11
C ALA A 25 34.20 9.53 1.28
N GLU A 26 33.67 10.64 1.79
CA GLU A 26 34.03 11.18 3.11
C GLU A 26 33.56 10.27 4.24
N ILE A 27 32.30 9.83 4.17
CA ILE A 27 31.72 8.86 5.12
C ILE A 27 32.56 7.58 5.13
N ALA A 28 32.94 7.08 3.96
CA ALA A 28 33.73 5.87 3.82
C ALA A 28 35.14 6.00 4.42
N ARG A 29 35.82 7.15 4.25
CA ARG A 29 37.11 7.43 4.89
C ARG A 29 37.02 7.41 6.41
N ARG A 30 35.97 8.02 6.99
CA ARG A 30 35.76 8.04 8.46
C ARG A 30 35.52 6.66 9.05
N LEU A 31 34.96 5.75 8.26
CA LEU A 31 34.69 4.36 8.65
C LEU A 31 35.85 3.41 8.37
N ASP A 32 36.92 3.88 7.75
CA ASP A 32 37.98 3.03 7.17
C ASP A 32 37.41 1.91 6.27
N ARG A 33 36.43 2.26 5.43
CA ARG A 33 35.75 1.35 4.49
C ARG A 33 35.86 1.85 3.05
N PRO A 34 35.78 0.96 2.05
CA PRO A 34 35.65 1.38 0.65
C PRO A 34 34.38 2.19 0.38
N THR A 35 34.47 3.23 -0.46
CA THR A 35 33.31 4.06 -0.87
C THR A 35 32.19 3.25 -1.52
N SER A 36 32.54 2.19 -2.25
CA SER A 36 31.59 1.27 -2.86
C SER A 36 30.76 0.48 -1.84
N THR A 37 31.24 0.32 -0.61
CA THR A 37 30.50 -0.32 0.49
C THR A 37 29.41 0.60 0.99
N VAL A 38 29.75 1.87 1.28
CA VAL A 38 28.78 2.88 1.71
C VAL A 38 27.73 3.13 0.63
N THR A 39 28.16 3.29 -0.62
CA THR A 39 27.24 3.54 -1.75
C THR A 39 26.24 2.39 -1.91
N ARG A 40 26.73 1.14 -1.92
CA ARG A 40 25.83 -0.04 -2.04
C ARG A 40 24.93 -0.20 -0.84
N GLU A 41 25.42 0.04 0.37
CA GLU A 41 24.60 -0.01 1.59
C GLU A 41 23.47 1.01 1.53
N VAL A 42 23.79 2.26 1.19
CA VAL A 42 22.81 3.35 1.12
C VAL A 42 21.77 3.07 0.03
N MET A 43 22.21 2.71 -1.18
CA MET A 43 21.29 2.43 -2.30
C MET A 43 20.41 1.20 -2.04
N ARG A 44 20.94 0.17 -1.38
CA ARG A 44 20.18 -1.04 -1.04
C ARG A 44 19.14 -0.83 0.06
N ASN A 45 19.25 0.24 0.84
CA ASN A 45 18.37 0.49 1.98
C ASN A 45 17.64 1.84 1.86
N GLY A 46 17.15 2.16 0.65
CA GLY A 46 16.26 3.30 0.41
C GLY A 46 16.91 4.57 -0.15
N GLY A 47 18.22 4.55 -0.41
CA GLY A 47 18.92 5.70 -0.98
C GLY A 47 19.19 6.83 0.05
N PRO A 48 19.88 7.91 -0.34
CA PRO A 48 20.42 8.90 0.61
C PRO A 48 19.36 9.62 1.44
N THR A 49 18.17 9.87 0.87
CA THR A 49 17.10 10.63 1.53
C THR A 49 16.26 9.80 2.50
N ALA A 50 16.16 8.48 2.26
CA ALA A 50 15.36 7.57 3.08
C ALA A 50 16.19 6.58 3.90
N TYR A 51 17.52 6.67 3.85
CA TYR A 51 18.41 5.76 4.58
C TYR A 51 18.21 5.84 6.10
N ARG A 52 17.98 4.69 6.73
CA ARG A 52 17.87 4.55 8.20
C ARG A 52 18.74 3.39 8.67
N ALA A 53 19.63 3.66 9.62
CA ALA A 53 20.62 2.71 10.12
C ALA A 53 19.98 1.43 10.70
N ASP A 54 18.94 1.58 11.53
CA ASP A 54 18.28 0.44 12.18
C ASP A 54 17.50 -0.42 11.18
N LEU A 55 16.90 0.19 10.14
CA LEU A 55 16.26 -0.54 9.05
C LEU A 55 17.28 -1.36 8.26
N ALA A 56 18.39 -0.74 7.89
CA ALA A 56 19.47 -1.38 7.15
C ALA A 56 20.13 -2.54 7.94
N HIS A 57 20.28 -2.38 9.25
CA HIS A 57 20.82 -3.42 10.13
C HIS A 57 19.88 -4.63 10.22
N ARG A 58 18.60 -4.41 10.55
CA ARG A 58 17.60 -5.49 10.65
C ARG A 58 17.39 -6.20 9.31
N ALA A 59 17.37 -5.47 8.20
CA ALA A 59 17.28 -6.06 6.87
C ALA A 59 18.47 -7.00 6.58
N THR A 60 19.67 -6.64 7.02
CA THR A 60 20.86 -7.48 6.85
C THR A 60 20.81 -8.75 7.70
N GLU A 61 20.36 -8.66 8.95
CA GLU A 61 20.20 -9.81 9.84
C GLU A 61 19.11 -10.77 9.32
N ARG A 62 17.96 -10.25 8.89
CA ARG A 62 16.87 -11.06 8.32
C ARG A 62 17.29 -11.76 7.04
N ARG A 63 18.06 -11.11 6.16
CA ARG A 63 18.63 -11.75 4.96
C ARG A 63 19.62 -12.87 5.31
N ALA A 64 20.44 -12.68 6.35
CA ALA A 64 21.35 -13.71 6.83
C ALA A 64 20.59 -14.93 7.39
N HIS A 65 19.53 -14.68 8.19
CA HIS A 65 18.64 -15.73 8.68
C HIS A 65 17.86 -16.41 7.55
N ARG A 66 17.39 -15.65 6.56
CA ARG A 66 16.64 -16.18 5.42
C ARG A 66 17.53 -17.06 4.54
N ARG A 67 18.77 -16.67 4.22
CA ARG A 67 19.69 -17.52 3.44
C ARG A 67 19.90 -18.89 4.08
N ARG A 68 19.87 -18.95 5.42
CA ARG A 68 19.95 -20.19 6.21
C ARG A 68 18.65 -21.00 6.20
N GLN A 69 17.50 -20.38 5.91
CA GLN A 69 16.19 -21.03 5.79
C GLN A 69 15.81 -21.37 4.33
N THR A 70 16.18 -20.59 3.32
CA THR A 70 15.91 -20.89 1.90
C THR A 70 16.67 -22.13 1.42
N THR A 71 17.86 -22.40 1.95
CA THR A 71 18.55 -23.68 1.71
C THR A 71 17.78 -24.91 2.23
N SER A 72 16.73 -24.70 3.02
CA SER A 72 15.85 -25.77 3.53
C SER A 72 14.45 -25.79 2.88
N ARG A 73 14.11 -24.82 2.03
CA ARG A 73 12.74 -24.63 1.49
C ARG A 73 12.72 -24.32 0.00
N GLU A 74 13.46 -25.09 -0.78
CA GLU A 74 13.37 -25.10 -2.23
C GLU A 74 12.26 -26.07 -2.66
N ALA A 75 11.00 -25.68 -2.45
CA ALA A 75 9.84 -26.38 -3.01
C ALA A 75 8.70 -25.38 -3.23
N ARG A 76 8.60 -24.92 -4.49
CA ARG A 76 7.46 -24.26 -5.16
C ARG A 76 6.92 -22.97 -4.51
N THR A 77 7.43 -21.83 -4.97
CA THR A 77 6.73 -20.55 -4.87
C THR A 77 5.54 -20.58 -5.83
N PRO A 78 4.28 -20.42 -5.37
CA PRO A 78 3.14 -20.33 -6.28
C PRO A 78 3.28 -19.10 -7.19
N GLU A 79 2.92 -19.22 -8.47
CA GLU A 79 2.81 -18.08 -9.40
C GLU A 79 1.91 -17.01 -8.80
N GLN A 80 2.40 -15.77 -8.73
CA GLN A 80 1.62 -14.67 -8.22
C GLN A 80 0.59 -14.21 -9.26
N ALA A 81 -0.61 -13.89 -8.78
CA ALA A 81 -1.63 -13.27 -9.61
C ALA A 81 -1.11 -11.97 -10.24
N HIS A 82 -1.49 -11.74 -11.51
CA HIS A 82 -1.14 -10.55 -12.29
C HIS A 82 0.35 -10.41 -12.68
N GLY A 83 1.12 -11.51 -12.70
CA GLY A 83 2.49 -11.51 -13.23
C GLY A 83 3.50 -10.68 -12.42
N ARG A 84 3.19 -10.40 -11.15
CA ARG A 84 4.05 -9.63 -10.25
C ARG A 84 5.22 -10.49 -9.75
N ASP A 85 6.35 -9.82 -9.54
CA ASP A 85 7.51 -10.45 -8.89
C ASP A 85 7.21 -10.69 -7.40
N ALA A 86 7.29 -11.97 -7.02
CA ALA A 86 7.04 -12.41 -5.65
C ALA A 86 8.01 -11.87 -4.62
N GLU A 87 9.24 -11.58 -5.04
CA GLU A 87 10.19 -10.94 -4.15
C GLU A 87 9.83 -9.48 -3.90
N ALA A 88 9.48 -8.73 -4.96
CA ALA A 88 9.08 -7.34 -4.88
C ALA A 88 7.82 -7.12 -4.02
N VAL A 89 6.77 -7.94 -4.21
CA VAL A 89 5.53 -7.85 -3.42
C VAL A 89 5.81 -8.09 -1.93
N ARG A 90 6.69 -9.05 -1.62
CA ARG A 90 7.06 -9.36 -0.24
C ARG A 90 7.91 -8.25 0.40
N GLU A 91 8.82 -7.63 -0.35
CA GLU A 91 9.58 -6.47 0.12
C GLU A 91 8.68 -5.26 0.38
N TYR A 92 7.67 -5.06 -0.48
CA TYR A 92 6.66 -4.04 -0.27
C TYR A 92 5.80 -4.32 0.98
N GLU A 93 5.33 -5.56 1.17
CA GLU A 93 4.61 -5.97 2.38
C GLU A 93 5.42 -5.70 3.66
N GLU A 94 6.73 -5.95 3.62
CA GLU A 94 7.65 -5.69 4.74
C GLU A 94 7.81 -4.19 5.02
N THR A 95 7.92 -3.38 3.97
CA THR A 95 7.98 -1.92 4.06
C THR A 95 6.68 -1.36 4.64
N PHE A 96 5.53 -1.80 4.11
CA PHE A 96 4.21 -1.38 4.55
C PHE A 96 3.94 -1.76 6.02
N THR A 97 4.31 -2.98 6.42
CA THR A 97 4.24 -3.43 7.82
C THR A 97 5.05 -2.52 8.74
N THR A 98 6.25 -2.12 8.30
CA THR A 98 7.14 -1.26 9.10
C THR A 98 6.55 0.13 9.30
N VAL A 99 5.91 0.70 8.28
CA VAL A 99 5.21 1.99 8.39
C VAL A 99 4.06 1.92 9.40
N MET A 100 3.25 0.85 9.37
CA MET A 100 2.17 0.67 10.34
C MET A 100 2.68 0.49 11.78
N MET A 101 3.83 -0.14 11.97
CA MET A 101 4.44 -0.21 13.30
C MET A 101 4.88 1.17 13.81
N ALA A 102 5.36 2.05 12.92
CA ALA A 102 5.78 3.39 13.28
C ALA A 102 4.60 4.27 13.74
N SER A 103 3.36 3.95 13.37
CA SER A 103 2.15 4.62 13.87
C SER A 103 1.68 4.09 15.23
N GLY A 104 2.46 3.23 15.90
CA GLY A 104 2.15 2.67 17.22
C GLY A 104 1.39 1.34 17.20
N MET A 105 1.15 0.76 16.02
CA MET A 105 0.48 -0.54 15.92
C MET A 105 1.41 -1.68 16.40
N PRO A 106 0.92 -2.62 17.23
CA PRO A 106 1.70 -3.80 17.61
C PRO A 106 2.08 -4.64 16.38
N THR A 107 3.29 -5.22 16.39
CA THR A 107 3.87 -5.94 15.25
C THR A 107 2.94 -6.96 14.60
N MET A 108 2.23 -7.77 15.41
CA MET A 108 1.35 -8.81 14.87
C MET A 108 0.12 -8.25 14.16
N MET A 109 -0.41 -7.13 14.65
CA MET A 109 -1.58 -6.45 14.10
C MET A 109 -1.19 -5.78 12.78
N ALA A 110 -0.01 -5.16 12.74
CA ALA A 110 0.56 -4.58 11.51
C ALA A 110 0.77 -5.65 10.42
N ARG A 111 1.27 -6.83 10.80
CA ARG A 111 1.43 -7.95 9.86
C ARG A 111 0.11 -8.49 9.34
N VAL A 112 -0.90 -8.64 10.20
CA VAL A 112 -2.25 -9.04 9.77
C VAL A 112 -2.85 -7.99 8.84
N MET A 113 -2.66 -6.71 9.15
CA MET A 113 -3.17 -5.63 8.32
C MET A 113 -2.51 -5.60 6.95
N ALA A 114 -1.17 -5.70 6.88
CA ALA A 114 -0.45 -5.75 5.61
C ALA A 114 -0.93 -6.92 4.74
N CYS A 115 -1.10 -8.10 5.34
CA CYS A 115 -1.56 -9.30 4.64
C CYS A 115 -2.99 -9.16 4.10
N LEU A 116 -3.89 -8.53 4.86
CA LEU A 116 -5.26 -8.26 4.42
C LEU A 116 -5.34 -7.15 3.36
N THR A 117 -4.56 -6.08 3.51
CA THR A 117 -4.56 -4.97 2.54
C THR A 117 -3.98 -5.37 1.19
N LEU A 118 -3.00 -6.28 1.17
CA LEU A 118 -2.27 -6.65 -0.05
C LEU A 118 -2.78 -7.93 -0.71
N THR A 119 -3.81 -8.57 -0.16
CA THR A 119 -4.38 -9.78 -0.76
C THR A 119 -5.29 -9.43 -1.94
N ASP A 120 -5.06 -10.04 -3.10
CA ASP A 120 -5.88 -9.79 -4.29
C ASP A 120 -7.33 -10.28 -4.13
N SER A 121 -7.55 -11.25 -3.24
CA SER A 121 -8.89 -11.72 -2.89
C SER A 121 -9.72 -10.68 -2.13
N GLY A 122 -9.12 -9.58 -1.67
CA GLY A 122 -9.72 -8.58 -0.78
C GLY A 122 -10.06 -9.09 0.63
N SER A 123 -10.06 -10.41 0.84
CA SER A 123 -10.45 -11.04 2.09
C SER A 123 -9.65 -12.31 2.37
N LEU A 124 -9.44 -12.63 3.66
CA LEU A 124 -8.79 -13.87 4.11
C LEU A 124 -9.49 -14.48 5.31
N THR A 125 -9.45 -15.80 5.41
CA THR A 125 -9.87 -16.56 6.58
C THR A 125 -8.76 -16.58 7.65
N ALA A 126 -9.11 -16.88 8.90
CA ALA A 126 -8.12 -17.04 9.98
C ALA A 126 -7.04 -18.11 9.65
N ALA A 127 -7.44 -19.18 8.96
CA ALA A 127 -6.52 -20.26 8.56
C ALA A 127 -5.52 -19.79 7.49
N GLU A 128 -5.99 -19.03 6.48
CA GLU A 128 -5.13 -18.46 5.45
C GLU A 128 -4.16 -17.43 6.05
N LEU A 129 -4.63 -16.60 6.98
CA LEU A 129 -3.78 -15.66 7.72
C LEU A 129 -2.70 -16.39 8.53
N ALA A 130 -3.06 -17.44 9.26
CA ALA A 130 -2.11 -18.25 10.03
C ALA A 130 -1.04 -18.88 9.13
N GLN A 131 -1.45 -19.41 7.98
CA GLN A 131 -0.56 -20.04 7.00
C GLN A 131 0.38 -19.03 6.34
N ARG A 132 -0.14 -17.89 5.87
CA ARG A 132 0.65 -16.83 5.20
C ARG A 132 1.65 -16.20 6.16
N LEU A 133 1.21 -15.89 7.38
CA LEU A 133 2.05 -15.23 8.38
C LEU A 133 2.95 -16.21 9.15
N GLN A 134 2.74 -17.52 8.99
CA GLN A 134 3.49 -18.58 9.68
C GLN A 134 3.41 -18.43 11.21
N VAL A 135 2.20 -18.21 11.72
CA VAL A 135 1.91 -18.02 13.15
C VAL A 135 0.76 -18.91 13.60
N SER A 136 0.61 -19.08 14.91
CA SER A 136 -0.45 -19.92 15.46
C SER A 136 -1.85 -19.33 15.23
N PRO A 137 -2.89 -20.17 15.08
CA PRO A 137 -4.28 -19.70 14.98
C PRO A 137 -4.68 -18.79 16.16
N ALA A 138 -4.21 -19.11 17.38
CA ALA A 138 -4.47 -18.30 18.56
C ALA A 138 -3.89 -16.87 18.45
N SER A 139 -2.74 -16.70 17.80
CA SER A 139 -2.15 -15.38 17.56
C SER A 139 -3.00 -14.58 16.57
N ILE A 140 -3.52 -15.25 15.53
CA ILE A 140 -4.46 -14.64 14.59
C ILE A 140 -5.75 -14.22 15.29
N SER A 141 -6.35 -15.09 16.10
CA SER A 141 -7.57 -14.76 16.84
C SER A 141 -7.40 -13.52 17.72
N LYS A 142 -6.26 -13.40 18.43
CA LYS A 142 -5.95 -12.22 19.26
C LYS A 142 -5.75 -10.96 18.42
N ALA A 143 -5.03 -11.05 17.31
CA ALA A 143 -4.80 -9.92 16.41
C ALA A 143 -6.10 -9.43 15.77
N ILE A 144 -6.93 -10.35 15.29
CA ILE A 144 -8.24 -10.04 14.74
C ILE A 144 -9.14 -9.41 15.80
N ALA A 145 -9.23 -9.97 17.00
CA ALA A 145 -10.07 -9.38 18.07
C ALA A 145 -9.64 -7.95 18.41
N TYR A 146 -8.34 -7.68 18.43
CA TYR A 146 -7.82 -6.32 18.60
C TYR A 146 -8.24 -5.42 17.43
N LEU A 147 -7.98 -5.82 16.19
CA LEU A 147 -8.27 -5.02 15.00
C LEU A 147 -9.78 -4.76 14.84
N ASP A 148 -10.61 -5.75 15.13
CA ASP A 148 -12.07 -5.68 15.19
C ASP A 148 -12.53 -4.64 16.24
N SER A 149 -11.95 -4.67 17.45
CA SER A 149 -12.23 -3.67 18.50
C SER A 149 -11.83 -2.23 18.14
N GLN A 150 -10.88 -2.08 17.23
CA GLN A 150 -10.42 -0.80 16.72
C GLN A 150 -11.14 -0.39 15.42
N GLY A 151 -12.11 -1.19 14.93
CA GLY A 151 -12.84 -0.92 13.69
C GLY A 151 -11.99 -1.03 12.43
N MET A 152 -10.87 -1.78 12.47
CA MET A 152 -9.92 -1.89 11.34
C MET A 152 -10.20 -3.07 10.42
N VAL A 153 -10.90 -4.08 10.93
CA VAL A 153 -11.24 -5.29 10.19
C VAL A 153 -12.72 -5.58 10.39
N ARG A 154 -13.41 -5.94 9.32
CA ARG A 154 -14.80 -6.41 9.35
C ARG A 154 -14.86 -7.90 9.05
N ARG A 155 -15.84 -8.57 9.66
CA ARG A 155 -16.17 -9.97 9.40
C ARG A 155 -17.24 -10.07 8.31
N GLU A 156 -16.98 -10.89 7.31
CA GLU A 156 -17.92 -11.25 6.27
C GLU A 156 -18.27 -12.74 6.32
N GLN A 157 -19.53 -13.06 6.04
CA GLN A 157 -19.95 -14.44 5.87
C GLN A 157 -19.49 -14.94 4.50
N GLY A 158 -18.55 -15.89 4.49
CA GLY A 158 -18.13 -16.57 3.26
C GLY A 158 -19.13 -17.64 2.81
N GLU A 159 -19.11 -17.97 1.51
CA GLU A 159 -19.97 -18.97 0.84
C GLU A 159 -20.04 -20.34 1.54
N ARG A 160 -19.00 -20.74 2.29
CA ARG A 160 -18.91 -22.04 2.99
C ARG A 160 -18.92 -21.93 4.51
N ARG A 161 -19.63 -20.94 5.08
CA ARG A 161 -19.80 -20.78 6.54
C ARG A 161 -18.49 -20.53 7.31
N ARG A 162 -17.44 -20.11 6.60
CA ARG A 162 -16.16 -19.69 7.17
C ARG A 162 -16.13 -18.17 7.18
N GLU A 163 -15.84 -17.59 8.34
CA GLU A 163 -15.64 -16.15 8.50
C GLU A 163 -14.45 -15.69 7.65
N ARG A 164 -14.68 -14.68 6.82
CA ARG A 164 -13.64 -13.97 6.07
C ARG A 164 -13.46 -12.59 6.70
N TYR A 165 -12.21 -12.15 6.76
CA TYR A 165 -11.81 -10.87 7.28
C TYR A 165 -11.43 -9.95 6.12
N VAL A 166 -11.92 -8.72 6.17
CA VAL A 166 -11.70 -7.67 5.16
C VAL A 166 -11.20 -6.43 5.89
N VAL A 167 -10.28 -5.68 5.28
CA VAL A 167 -9.92 -4.36 5.79
C VAL A 167 -11.12 -3.45 5.58
N ASP A 168 -11.57 -2.77 6.63
CA ASP A 168 -12.69 -1.86 6.47
C ASP A 168 -12.26 -0.67 5.59
N ASP A 169 -12.93 -0.42 4.47
CA ASP A 169 -12.63 0.74 3.60
C ASP A 169 -12.86 2.05 4.38
N ASP A 170 -13.75 2.03 5.36
CA ASP A 170 -13.99 3.15 6.26
C ASP A 170 -12.92 3.22 7.38
N VAL A 171 -11.97 2.29 7.53
CA VAL A 171 -10.98 2.32 8.63
C VAL A 171 -10.22 3.63 8.67
N TRP A 172 -9.82 4.14 7.51
CA TRP A 172 -9.06 5.38 7.40
C TRP A 172 -9.95 6.59 7.75
N TYR A 173 -11.21 6.55 7.33
CA TYR A 173 -12.22 7.53 7.72
C TYR A 173 -12.48 7.50 9.23
N GLN A 174 -12.80 6.33 9.81
CA GLN A 174 -13.06 6.16 11.23
C GLN A 174 -11.85 6.52 12.10
N SER A 175 -10.63 6.22 11.64
CA SER A 175 -9.39 6.61 12.32
C SER A 175 -9.24 8.14 12.37
N MET A 176 -9.46 8.83 11.25
CA MET A 176 -9.44 10.30 11.21
C MET A 176 -10.50 10.91 12.13
N ILE A 177 -11.72 10.37 12.13
CA ILE A 177 -12.80 10.82 13.04
C ILE A 177 -12.43 10.56 14.51
N ALA A 178 -11.85 9.40 14.83
CA ALA A 178 -11.42 9.07 16.19
C ALA A 178 -10.28 9.99 16.67
N SER A 179 -9.32 10.30 15.82
CA SER A 179 -8.25 11.26 16.10
C SER A 179 -8.80 12.66 16.35
N ALA A 180 -9.74 13.13 15.54
CA ALA A 180 -10.39 14.43 15.74
C ALA A 180 -11.16 14.49 17.08
N ARG A 181 -11.88 13.44 17.45
CA ARG A 181 -12.52 13.33 18.78
C ARG A 181 -11.51 13.34 19.93
N ALA A 182 -10.36 12.72 19.76
CA ALA A 182 -9.29 12.75 20.76
C ALA A 182 -8.73 14.18 20.92
N LEU A 183 -8.52 14.91 19.82
CA LEU A 183 -8.14 16.32 19.85
C LEU A 183 -9.19 17.18 20.58
N ALA A 184 -10.48 16.98 20.31
CA ALA A 184 -11.56 17.70 20.98
C ALA A 184 -11.53 17.54 22.50
N ARG A 185 -11.22 16.33 23.01
CA ARG A 185 -11.04 16.11 24.46
C ARG A 185 -9.85 16.88 25.02
N ILE A 186 -8.74 16.96 24.29
CA ILE A 186 -7.58 17.76 24.71
C ILE A 186 -7.93 19.25 24.75
N VAL A 187 -8.66 19.74 23.75
CA VAL A 187 -9.15 21.14 23.68
C VAL A 187 -10.03 21.47 24.89
N GLU A 188 -10.96 20.58 25.24
CA GLU A 188 -11.84 20.74 26.39
C GLU A 188 -11.03 20.90 27.69
N ILE A 189 -10.11 19.98 27.97
CA ILE A 189 -9.27 20.03 29.18
C ILE A 189 -8.35 21.25 29.18
N ALA A 190 -7.76 21.61 28.04
CA ALA A 190 -6.90 22.79 27.94
C ALA A 190 -7.67 24.08 28.26
N ARG A 191 -8.93 24.21 27.80
CA ARG A 191 -9.80 25.34 28.12
C ARG A 191 -10.19 25.39 29.60
N GLN A 192 -10.44 24.24 30.23
CA GLN A 192 -10.66 24.17 31.69
C GLN A 192 -9.43 24.66 32.47
N GLY A 193 -8.23 24.31 32.01
CA GLY A 193 -6.97 24.72 32.63
C GLY A 193 -6.74 26.23 32.67
N VAL A 194 -7.35 27.00 31.76
CA VAL A 194 -7.30 28.48 31.77
C VAL A 194 -7.93 29.05 33.04
N GLY A 195 -9.07 28.50 33.47
CA GLY A 195 -9.74 28.91 34.69
C GLY A 195 -8.95 28.56 35.96
N VAL A 196 -8.24 27.42 35.94
CA VAL A 196 -7.42 26.94 37.06
C VAL A 196 -6.13 27.76 37.21
N LEU A 197 -5.47 28.09 36.10
CA LEU A 197 -4.17 28.79 36.10
C LEU A 197 -4.29 30.31 36.21
N GLY A 198 -5.51 30.83 36.29
CA GLY A 198 -5.80 32.26 36.26
C GLY A 198 -5.72 32.85 34.85
N ALA A 199 -6.74 33.64 34.50
CA ALA A 199 -6.80 34.35 33.22
C ALA A 199 -5.62 35.34 33.10
N GLY A 200 -5.03 35.43 31.91
CA GLY A 200 -3.95 36.37 31.61
C GLY A 200 -2.56 35.94 32.08
N THR A 201 -2.40 34.76 32.69
CA THR A 201 -1.07 34.23 32.97
C THR A 201 -0.40 33.71 31.68
N PRO A 202 0.95 33.69 31.62
CA PRO A 202 1.65 33.10 30.48
C PRO A 202 1.30 31.63 30.26
N ALA A 203 0.94 30.89 31.32
CA ALA A 203 0.58 29.48 31.22
C ALA A 203 -0.83 29.28 30.65
N SER A 204 -1.82 30.08 31.07
CA SER A 204 -3.16 30.05 30.46
C SER A 204 -3.14 30.50 29.01
N SER A 205 -2.32 31.50 28.67
CA SER A 205 -2.12 31.94 27.27
C SER A 205 -1.56 30.81 26.38
N ARG A 206 -0.62 30.00 26.89
CA ARG A 206 -0.14 28.82 26.15
C ARG A 206 -1.22 27.76 25.96
N LEU A 207 -2.01 27.48 26.99
CA LEU A 207 -3.11 26.52 26.88
C LEU A 207 -4.19 26.98 25.89
N GLU A 208 -4.54 28.27 25.89
CA GLU A 208 -5.46 28.83 24.90
C GLU A 208 -4.91 28.71 23.48
N ASN A 209 -3.62 28.97 23.27
CA ASN A 209 -3.00 28.83 21.95
C ASN A 209 -3.02 27.38 21.46
N VAL A 210 -2.69 26.41 22.34
CA VAL A 210 -2.77 24.98 22.02
C VAL A 210 -4.21 24.58 21.72
N ALA A 211 -5.16 25.00 22.55
CA ALA A 211 -6.58 24.70 22.35
C ALA A 211 -7.07 25.24 21.00
N ARG A 212 -6.76 26.49 20.67
CA ARG A 212 -7.15 27.12 19.39
C ARG A 212 -6.60 26.36 18.18
N PHE A 213 -5.33 25.96 18.23
CA PHE A 213 -4.70 25.23 17.14
C PHE A 213 -5.31 23.83 16.97
N LEU A 214 -5.44 23.06 18.06
CA LEU A 214 -5.97 21.69 17.99
C LEU A 214 -7.45 21.64 17.62
N ASP A 215 -8.23 22.66 18.00
CA ASP A 215 -9.64 22.82 17.61
C ASP A 215 -9.75 22.98 16.08
N PHE A 216 -8.97 23.91 15.51
CA PHE A 216 -8.92 24.11 14.06
C PHE A 216 -8.48 22.84 13.31
N VAL A 217 -7.43 22.16 13.79
CA VAL A 217 -6.95 20.91 13.17
C VAL A 217 -8.02 19.82 13.26
N GLY A 218 -8.67 19.65 14.41
CA GLY A 218 -9.74 18.67 14.61
C GLY A 218 -10.91 18.88 13.67
N GLU A 219 -11.42 20.11 13.57
CA GLU A 219 -12.51 20.46 12.65
C GLU A 219 -12.11 20.26 11.18
N SER A 220 -10.89 20.69 10.81
CA SER A 220 -10.38 20.51 9.45
C SER A 220 -10.22 19.03 9.08
N SER A 221 -9.77 18.19 10.02
CA SER A 221 -9.65 16.74 9.81
C SER A 221 -11.01 16.07 9.61
N ILE A 222 -12.04 16.47 10.37
CA ILE A 222 -13.41 15.95 10.19
C ILE A 222 -13.93 16.33 8.81
N ARG A 223 -13.84 17.61 8.44
CA ARG A 223 -14.34 18.10 7.15
C ARG A 223 -13.65 17.40 5.97
N ALA A 224 -12.32 17.23 6.05
CA ALA A 224 -11.57 16.52 5.02
C ALA A 224 -11.96 15.04 4.94
N ALA A 225 -12.17 14.38 6.08
CA ALA A 225 -12.62 12.99 6.12
C ALA A 225 -14.02 12.81 5.51
N GLU A 226 -14.97 13.70 5.81
CA GLU A 226 -16.32 13.69 5.25
C GLU A 226 -16.32 13.92 3.74
N GLN A 227 -15.51 14.85 3.24
CA GLN A 227 -15.37 15.14 1.81
C GLN A 227 -14.70 13.99 1.03
N ALA A 228 -13.73 13.31 1.65
CA ALA A 228 -12.99 12.21 1.03
C ALA A 228 -13.70 10.85 1.11
N ARG A 229 -14.84 10.76 1.83
CA ARG A 229 -15.59 9.51 1.99
C ARG A 229 -16.03 8.92 0.65
N GLU A 230 -16.37 9.76 -0.33
CA GLU A 230 -16.72 9.30 -1.69
C GLU A 230 -15.51 8.78 -2.49
N ILE A 231 -14.29 9.22 -2.17
CA ILE A 231 -13.05 8.82 -2.86
C ILE A 231 -12.69 7.37 -2.52
N LEU A 232 -12.84 6.98 -1.24
CA LEU A 232 -12.52 5.64 -0.73
C LEU A 232 -13.41 4.54 -1.34
N HIS A 233 -14.59 4.89 -1.84
CA HIS A 233 -15.53 3.93 -2.44
C HIS A 233 -15.41 3.82 -3.98
N THR A 234 -14.34 4.35 -4.58
CA THR A 234 -14.12 4.19 -6.03
C THR A 234 -13.80 2.72 -6.35
N LYS A 235 -14.84 1.98 -6.75
CA LYS A 235 -14.74 0.57 -7.16
C LYS A 235 -13.68 0.43 -8.25
N PRO A 236 -12.73 -0.53 -8.16
CA PRO A 236 -11.80 -0.76 -9.25
C PRO A 236 -12.61 -1.07 -10.50
N ARG A 237 -12.43 -0.26 -11.54
CA ARG A 237 -13.06 -0.46 -12.85
C ARG A 237 -12.63 -1.83 -13.34
N THR A 238 -13.55 -2.79 -13.31
CA THR A 238 -13.37 -4.07 -13.98
C THR A 238 -13.06 -3.74 -15.44
N PRO A 239 -11.94 -4.22 -16.02
CA PRO A 239 -11.79 -4.15 -17.46
C PRO A 239 -12.91 -4.99 -18.04
N THR A 240 -13.94 -4.33 -18.55
CA THR A 240 -14.93 -4.97 -19.40
C THR A 240 -14.12 -5.56 -20.53
N ALA A 241 -14.06 -6.90 -20.59
CA ALA A 241 -13.68 -7.57 -21.82
C ALA A 241 -14.74 -7.18 -22.85
N GLU A 242 -14.48 -6.11 -23.59
CA GLU A 242 -15.04 -5.93 -24.92
C GLU A 242 -14.49 -7.11 -25.74
N ALA A 243 -15.20 -8.24 -25.64
CA ALA A 243 -15.27 -9.19 -26.72
C ALA A 243 -15.98 -8.46 -27.85
N ASP A 244 -15.20 -7.75 -28.67
CA ASP A 244 -15.67 -7.28 -29.95
C ASP A 244 -15.78 -8.53 -30.84
N ASP A 245 -17.02 -8.96 -30.97
CA ASP A 245 -17.49 -10.01 -31.87
C ASP A 245 -17.36 -9.51 -33.30
N THR A 246 -16.15 -9.58 -33.86
CA THR A 246 -15.95 -9.61 -35.31
C THR A 246 -15.73 -11.05 -35.75
N ALA A 247 -16.82 -11.82 -35.79
CA ALA A 247 -16.92 -13.01 -36.61
C ALA A 247 -17.01 -12.59 -38.10
N GLU A 248 -15.86 -12.42 -38.76
CA GLU A 248 -15.78 -12.50 -40.21
C GLU A 248 -15.98 -13.97 -40.67
N PRO A 249 -16.83 -14.27 -41.67
CA PRO A 249 -16.90 -15.61 -42.22
C PRO A 249 -15.66 -15.89 -43.08
N GLY A 250 -14.93 -16.93 -42.70
CA GLY A 250 -13.72 -17.40 -43.37
C GLY A 250 -13.93 -17.70 -44.85
N THR A 251 -13.12 -17.04 -45.68
CA THR A 251 -12.97 -17.35 -47.10
C THR A 251 -11.73 -18.22 -47.28
N GLY A 252 -11.90 -19.39 -47.90
CA GLY A 252 -10.83 -20.11 -48.57
C GLY A 252 -11.33 -21.38 -49.25
N PRO A 253 -10.63 -21.95 -50.25
CA PRO A 253 -9.64 -21.35 -51.13
C PRO A 253 -10.04 -21.47 -52.62
N GLY A 254 -9.32 -20.73 -53.47
CA GLY A 254 -9.56 -20.70 -54.91
C GLY A 254 -9.13 -21.95 -55.66
N THR A 255 -9.91 -22.27 -56.70
CA THR A 255 -9.51 -23.05 -57.87
C THR A 255 -10.20 -22.39 -59.08
N GLY A 256 -9.44 -21.80 -60.01
CA GLY A 256 -9.99 -21.34 -61.30
C GLY A 256 -10.08 -22.47 -62.32
N PRO A 257 -10.26 -22.20 -63.63
CA PRO A 257 -11.06 -21.15 -64.27
C PRO A 257 -12.12 -21.77 -65.24
N GLY A 258 -13.17 -21.02 -65.59
CA GLY A 258 -14.22 -21.49 -66.51
C GLY A 258 -14.83 -20.35 -67.36
N THR A 259 -14.24 -20.16 -68.53
CA THR A 259 -14.79 -19.68 -69.81
C THR A 259 -16.20 -19.07 -69.89
N GLY A 260 -16.27 -17.85 -70.45
CA GLY A 260 -17.16 -17.55 -71.58
C GLY A 260 -18.40 -16.68 -71.29
N PRO A 261 -18.63 -15.57 -72.03
CA PRO A 261 -19.68 -14.60 -71.73
C PRO A 261 -20.99 -14.84 -72.51
N GLY A 262 -22.12 -14.53 -71.88
CA GLY A 262 -23.45 -14.54 -72.48
C GLY A 262 -24.09 -13.15 -72.43
N THR A 263 -24.33 -12.62 -73.62
CA THR A 263 -24.82 -11.30 -74.06
C THR A 263 -26.24 -10.93 -73.57
N GLY A 264 -26.38 -9.74 -72.97
CA GLY A 264 -27.51 -8.76 -72.93
C GLY A 264 -29.00 -9.22 -72.90
N PRO A 265 -29.97 -8.31 -73.11
CA PRO A 265 -30.05 -6.88 -72.73
C PRO A 265 -31.37 -6.56 -71.99
N GLY A 266 -31.54 -5.35 -71.43
CA GLY A 266 -32.82 -4.94 -70.86
C GLY A 266 -32.89 -3.49 -70.36
N THR A 267 -33.12 -2.58 -71.30
CA THR A 267 -33.94 -1.34 -71.21
C THR A 267 -34.57 -1.04 -69.84
N GLY A 268 -34.35 0.12 -69.23
CA GLY A 268 -35.02 1.38 -69.61
C GLY A 268 -35.53 2.12 -68.34
N PRO A 269 -36.03 3.36 -68.45
CA PRO A 269 -35.51 4.49 -67.65
C PRO A 269 -36.52 5.09 -66.64
N GLY A 270 -36.05 6.00 -65.79
CA GLY A 270 -36.94 6.80 -64.93
C GLY A 270 -36.26 7.89 -64.12
N THR A 271 -36.05 9.05 -64.77
CA THR A 271 -36.13 10.43 -64.25
C THR A 271 -36.69 10.59 -62.82
N GLY A 272 -36.04 11.30 -61.90
CA GLY A 272 -36.05 12.76 -61.82
C GLY A 272 -36.16 13.25 -60.36
N PRO A 273 -36.15 14.57 -60.11
CA PRO A 273 -35.29 15.28 -59.14
C PRO A 273 -35.96 15.47 -57.75
N GLY A 274 -35.28 15.75 -56.63
CA GLY A 274 -34.41 16.88 -56.33
C GLY A 274 -35.04 17.73 -55.20
N THR A 275 -34.20 18.49 -54.48
CA THR A 275 -34.52 19.48 -53.43
C THR A 275 -35.02 18.91 -52.09
N GLY A 276 -34.66 19.43 -50.92
CA GLY A 276 -33.94 20.66 -50.58
C GLY A 276 -33.74 20.72 -49.06
N ARG A 277 -32.76 21.50 -48.66
CA ARG A 277 -32.37 21.80 -47.28
C ARG A 277 -33.47 22.56 -46.52
N GLY A 278 -33.52 22.31 -45.22
CA GLY A 278 -34.04 23.18 -44.16
C GLY A 278 -33.27 22.85 -42.90
#